data_AF-A0A392MLP3-F1
#
_entry.id   AF-A0A392MLP3-F1
#
_cell.length_a   1.000
_cell.length_b   1.000
_cell.length_c   1.000
_cell.angle_alpha   90.00
_cell.angle_beta   90.00
_cell.angle_gamma   90.00
#
_symmetry.space_group_name_H-M   'P 1'
#
loop_
_entity.id
_entity.type
_entity.pdbx_description
1 polymer ?
#
loop_
_entity_poly.entity_id
_entity_poly.type
_entity_poly.pdbx_seq_one_letter_code
_entity_poly.pdbx_strand_id
1 'polypeptide(L)'
;SVWIASELKGLHDECEHFEVFPPGHLYSSKEREFRRWYNPPWFNEAVIPSTPYDPIVLRKAFEKAVIKRLMTDVPFGVLLSGGLDSSLVAAVTARYLAGTKAAKQWGAKLHSFCVGLKGAPDLKAGREVAEFLGTVHHEFEFTIQDGIDAIEDVIYHTETYDVTTIRAATPMFLMSRKIKSSGVKWVIS
;
A
#
# COMPACT_ATOMS: atom_id res chain seq x y z
N SER A 1 -28.33 -18.53 0.49
CA SER A 1 -28.08 -17.26 -0.23
C SER A 1 -26.58 -17.09 -0.43
N VAL A 2 -26.13 -16.18 -1.29
CA VAL A 2 -24.70 -15.84 -1.46
C VAL A 2 -24.48 -14.45 -0.86
N TRP A 3 -23.48 -14.32 0.01
CA TRP A 3 -23.12 -13.07 0.67
C TRP A 3 -21.71 -12.67 0.25
N ILE A 4 -21.48 -11.37 0.10
CA ILE A 4 -20.18 -10.82 -0.28
C ILE A 4 -19.92 -9.61 0.60
N ALA A 5 -18.75 -9.57 1.22
CA ALA A 5 -18.24 -8.41 1.97
C ALA A 5 -16.77 -8.20 1.63
N SER A 6 -16.26 -7.00 1.90
CA SER A 6 -14.83 -6.71 1.76
C SER A 6 -13.97 -7.41 2.80
N GLU A 7 -14.55 -7.72 3.96
CA GLU A 7 -13.88 -8.27 5.14
C GLU A 7 -14.75 -9.37 5.75
N LEU A 8 -14.13 -10.46 6.22
CA LEU A 8 -14.81 -11.63 6.78
C LEU A 8 -15.66 -11.28 8.00
N LYS A 9 -15.20 -10.33 8.83
CA LYS A 9 -15.92 -9.82 10.00
C LYS A 9 -17.31 -9.28 9.67
N GLY A 10 -17.54 -8.84 8.42
CA GLY A 10 -18.85 -8.41 7.95
C GLY A 10 -19.82 -9.55 7.64
N LEU A 11 -19.36 -10.80 7.68
CA LEU A 11 -20.13 -12.01 7.36
C LEU A 11 -20.22 -12.99 8.53
N HIS A 12 -19.36 -12.85 9.55
CA HIS A 12 -19.09 -13.91 10.52
C HIS A 12 -20.29 -14.34 11.38
N ASP A 13 -21.28 -13.46 11.58
CA ASP A 13 -22.47 -13.74 12.39
C ASP A 13 -23.55 -14.54 11.63
N GLU A 14 -23.60 -14.43 10.30
CA GLU A 14 -24.73 -14.88 9.47
C GLU A 14 -24.36 -16.02 8.49
N CYS A 15 -23.08 -16.36 8.37
CA CYS A 15 -22.56 -17.36 7.44
C CYS A 15 -21.87 -18.51 8.18
N GLU A 16 -22.12 -19.75 7.75
CA GLU A 16 -21.44 -20.95 8.30
C GLU A 16 -20.16 -21.30 7.53
N HIS A 17 -20.06 -20.88 6.27
CA HIS A 17 -18.94 -21.16 5.38
C HIS A 17 -18.39 -19.87 4.78
N PHE A 18 -17.06 -19.78 4.75
CA PHE A 18 -16.34 -18.62 4.26
C PHE A 18 -15.29 -19.07 3.26
N GLU A 19 -15.17 -18.31 2.19
CA GLU A 19 -14.13 -18.46 1.20
C GLU A 19 -13.65 -17.07 0.75
N VAL A 20 -12.37 -16.96 0.45
CA VAL A 20 -11.82 -15.74 -0.14
C VAL A 20 -12.30 -15.67 -1.59
N PHE A 21 -12.92 -14.55 -1.97
CA PHE A 21 -13.23 -14.31 -3.37
C PHE A 21 -11.92 -14.31 -4.19
N PRO A 22 -11.73 -15.27 -5.12
CA PRO A 22 -10.41 -15.51 -5.68
C PRO A 22 -9.95 -14.33 -6.57
N PRO A 23 -8.72 -13.81 -6.39
CA PRO A 23 -8.22 -12.70 -7.19
C PRO A 23 -8.26 -13.00 -8.69
N GLY A 24 -8.64 -12.00 -9.51
CA GLY A 24 -8.71 -12.16 -10.97
C GLY A 24 -9.84 -13.08 -11.47
N HIS A 25 -10.83 -13.37 -10.62
CA HIS A 25 -12.03 -14.12 -11.00
C HIS A 25 -13.28 -13.23 -11.03
N LEU A 26 -14.33 -13.75 -11.65
CA LEU A 26 -15.70 -13.24 -11.55
C LEU A 26 -16.58 -14.38 -11.01
N TYR A 27 -17.66 -14.04 -10.32
CA TYR A 27 -18.69 -14.99 -9.89
C TYR A 27 -19.95 -14.81 -10.74
N SER A 28 -20.47 -15.90 -11.29
CA SER A 28 -21.70 -15.90 -12.09
C SER A 28 -22.85 -16.46 -11.26
N SER A 29 -23.89 -15.68 -10.98
CA SER A 29 -25.07 -16.17 -10.26
C SER A 29 -25.90 -17.19 -11.05
N LYS A 30 -25.77 -17.18 -12.39
CA LYS A 30 -26.42 -18.13 -13.29
C LYS A 30 -25.75 -19.51 -13.23
N GLU A 31 -24.42 -19.54 -13.25
CA GLU A 31 -23.63 -20.78 -13.25
C GLU A 31 -23.27 -21.22 -11.83
N ARG A 32 -23.37 -20.31 -10.85
CA ARG A 32 -22.97 -20.47 -9.45
C ARG A 32 -21.50 -20.87 -9.27
N GLU A 33 -20.64 -20.42 -10.18
CA GLU A 33 -19.23 -20.78 -10.22
C GLU A 33 -18.34 -19.54 -10.37
N PHE A 34 -17.09 -19.69 -9.94
CA PHE A 34 -16.02 -18.73 -10.20
C PHE A 34 -15.37 -19.00 -11.54
N ARG A 35 -15.19 -17.95 -12.33
CA ARG A 35 -14.47 -18.00 -13.60
C ARG A 35 -13.30 -17.04 -13.58
N ARG A 36 -12.09 -17.53 -13.81
CA ARG A 36 -10.91 -16.68 -13.95
C ARG A 36 -11.00 -15.86 -15.25
N TRP A 37 -10.87 -14.54 -15.15
CA TRP A 37 -10.87 -13.66 -16.32
C TRP A 37 -9.49 -13.11 -16.65
N TYR A 38 -8.58 -13.02 -15.67
CA TYR A 38 -7.22 -12.52 -15.87
C TYR A 38 -6.20 -13.66 -15.90
N ASN A 39 -5.61 -13.90 -17.07
CA ASN A 39 -4.60 -14.93 -17.33
C ASN A 39 -3.41 -14.31 -18.08
N PRO A 40 -2.47 -13.65 -17.39
CA PRO A 40 -1.33 -13.04 -18.06
C PRO A 40 -0.34 -14.11 -18.53
N PRO A 41 0.39 -13.88 -19.64
CA PRO A 41 1.31 -14.89 -20.20
C PRO A 41 2.40 -15.35 -19.21
N TRP A 42 2.88 -14.45 -18.35
CA TRP A 42 3.89 -14.74 -17.33
C TRP A 42 3.40 -15.62 -16.18
N PHE A 43 2.09 -15.89 -16.09
CA PHE A 43 1.53 -16.83 -15.11
C PHE A 43 1.76 -18.29 -15.52
N ASN A 44 2.05 -18.54 -16.81
CA ASN A 44 2.33 -19.88 -17.30
C ASN A 44 3.82 -20.21 -17.12
N GLU A 45 4.14 -21.11 -16.20
CA GLU A 45 5.52 -21.54 -15.91
C GLU A 45 6.24 -22.17 -17.12
N ALA A 46 5.49 -22.69 -18.11
CA ALA A 46 6.06 -23.21 -19.35
C ALA A 46 6.53 -22.08 -20.31
N VAL A 47 6.12 -20.83 -20.07
CA VAL A 47 6.49 -19.69 -20.90
C VAL A 47 7.74 -19.04 -20.30
N ILE A 48 8.88 -19.27 -20.95
CA ILE A 48 10.14 -18.58 -20.62
C ILE A 48 10.20 -17.28 -21.42
N PRO A 49 10.25 -16.09 -20.78
CA PRO A 49 10.37 -14.82 -21.50
C PRO A 49 11.68 -14.75 -22.30
N SER A 50 11.57 -14.41 -23.59
CA SER A 50 12.73 -14.25 -24.50
C SER A 50 13.04 -12.79 -24.83
N THR A 51 12.20 -11.85 -24.40
CA THR A 51 12.40 -10.42 -24.62
C THR A 51 13.68 -9.96 -23.93
N PRO A 52 14.63 -9.31 -24.64
CA PRO A 52 15.83 -8.77 -24.03
C PRO A 52 15.50 -7.76 -22.93
N TYR A 53 16.29 -7.76 -21.86
CA TYR A 53 16.15 -6.78 -20.79
C TYR A 53 16.49 -5.37 -21.29
N ASP A 54 15.53 -4.45 -21.15
CA ASP A 54 15.71 -3.02 -21.40
C ASP A 54 15.32 -2.22 -20.14
N PRO A 55 16.30 -1.59 -19.45
CA PRO A 55 16.04 -0.82 -18.23
C PRO A 55 15.14 0.41 -18.49
N ILE A 56 15.14 0.97 -19.71
CA ILE A 56 14.34 2.14 -20.05
C ILE A 56 12.87 1.76 -20.17
N VAL A 57 12.55 0.58 -20.70
CA VAL A 57 11.18 0.06 -20.76
C VAL A 57 10.63 -0.13 -19.35
N LEU A 58 11.41 -0.77 -18.47
CA LEU A 58 11.02 -0.97 -17.07
C LEU A 58 10.82 0.35 -16.34
N ARG A 59 11.76 1.29 -16.47
CA ARG A 59 11.67 2.62 -15.85
C ARG A 59 10.40 3.35 -16.28
N LYS A 60 10.13 3.40 -17.59
CA LYS A 60 8.93 4.07 -18.13
C LYS A 60 7.65 3.38 -17.67
N ALA A 61 7.63 2.05 -17.60
CA ALA A 61 6.47 1.31 -17.10
C ALA A 61 6.21 1.61 -15.62
N PHE A 62 7.26 1.62 -14.80
CA PHE A 62 7.19 1.99 -13.38
C PHE A 62 6.70 3.43 -13.19
N GLU A 63 7.32 4.40 -13.87
CA GLU A 63 6.91 5.82 -13.80
C GLU A 63 5.43 5.99 -14.20
N LYS A 64 5.00 5.34 -15.30
CA LYS A 64 3.58 5.35 -15.71
C LYS A 64 2.65 4.75 -14.66
N ALA A 65 3.07 3.68 -13.98
CA ALA A 65 2.28 3.04 -12.94
C ALA A 65 2.08 3.94 -11.72
N VAL A 66 3.12 4.69 -11.32
CA VAL A 66 3.04 5.68 -10.25
C VAL A 66 2.18 6.87 -10.67
N ILE A 67 2.44 7.47 -11.84
CA ILE A 67 1.70 8.64 -12.33
C ILE A 67 0.20 8.35 -12.44
N LYS A 68 -0.18 7.17 -12.95
CA LYS A 68 -1.59 6.74 -13.04
C LYS A 68 -2.29 6.77 -11.68
N ARG A 69 -1.56 6.49 -10.59
CA ARG A 69 -2.09 6.45 -9.22
C ARG A 69 -2.15 7.83 -8.57
N LEU A 70 -1.53 8.86 -9.14
CA LEU A 70 -1.61 10.24 -8.64
C LEU A 70 -2.93 10.96 -9.02
N MET A 71 -3.87 10.27 -9.67
CA MET A 71 -5.20 10.79 -10.00
C MET A 71 -6.09 10.80 -8.75
N THR A 72 -5.94 11.84 -7.93
CA THR A 72 -6.73 12.03 -6.70
C THR A 72 -7.20 13.48 -6.56
N ASP A 73 -8.37 13.66 -5.96
CA ASP A 73 -8.96 14.97 -5.61
C ASP A 73 -8.84 15.27 -4.10
N VAL A 74 -8.20 14.39 -3.33
CA VAL A 74 -8.03 14.52 -1.87
C VAL A 74 -6.55 14.65 -1.47
N PRO A 75 -6.26 15.21 -0.27
CA PRO A 75 -4.89 15.25 0.26
C PRO A 75 -4.27 13.86 0.38
N PHE A 76 -3.02 13.77 -0.01
CA PHE A 76 -2.34 12.51 -0.22
C PHE A 76 -0.86 12.57 0.15
N GLY A 77 -0.25 11.43 0.47
CA GLY A 77 1.18 11.35 0.77
C GLY A 77 1.84 10.06 0.26
N VAL A 78 3.08 9.84 0.68
CA VAL A 78 3.86 8.64 0.35
C VAL A 78 4.39 7.97 1.61
N LEU A 79 4.40 6.65 1.66
CA LEU A 79 5.12 5.90 2.69
C LEU A 79 6.59 5.81 2.31
N LEU A 80 7.49 6.16 3.23
CA LEU A 80 8.92 6.28 2.97
C LEU A 80 9.74 5.65 4.08
N SER A 81 10.10 4.38 3.91
CA SER A 81 10.97 3.63 4.83
C SER A 81 12.47 3.87 4.58
N GLY A 82 12.83 4.57 3.50
CA GLY A 82 14.22 4.69 3.04
C GLY A 82 14.74 3.48 2.27
N GLY A 83 13.97 2.39 2.19
CA GLY A 83 14.25 1.27 1.29
C GLY A 83 14.14 1.68 -0.19
N LEU A 84 14.73 0.87 -1.08
CA LEU A 84 14.79 1.17 -2.51
C LEU A 84 13.40 1.43 -3.12
N ASP A 85 12.44 0.54 -2.85
CA ASP A 85 11.13 0.56 -3.50
C ASP A 85 10.32 1.82 -3.14
N SER A 86 10.18 2.10 -1.84
CA SER A 86 9.48 3.29 -1.35
C SER A 86 10.18 4.58 -1.78
N SER A 87 11.51 4.58 -1.84
CA SER A 87 12.30 5.72 -2.32
C SER A 87 12.08 5.99 -3.81
N LEU A 88 11.99 4.96 -4.64
CA LEU A 88 11.68 5.10 -6.07
C LEU A 88 10.26 5.63 -6.28
N VAL A 89 9.27 5.13 -5.54
CA VAL A 89 7.88 5.64 -5.58
C VAL A 89 7.84 7.11 -5.16
N ALA A 90 8.51 7.47 -4.06
CA ALA A 90 8.56 8.84 -3.56
C ALA A 90 9.25 9.79 -4.56
N ALA A 91 10.36 9.36 -5.17
CA ALA A 91 11.10 10.16 -6.15
C ALA A 91 10.28 10.46 -7.41
N VAL A 92 9.55 9.46 -7.93
CA VAL A 92 8.63 9.67 -9.06
C VAL A 92 7.47 10.56 -8.63
N THR A 93 6.87 10.31 -7.48
CA THR A 93 5.75 11.10 -6.96
C THR A 93 6.14 12.57 -6.81
N ALA A 94 7.27 12.88 -6.18
CA ALA A 94 7.77 14.24 -6.00
C ALA A 94 7.99 14.96 -7.34
N ARG A 95 8.53 14.25 -8.35
CA ARG A 95 8.79 14.81 -9.68
C ARG A 95 7.51 15.21 -10.42
N TYR A 96 6.44 14.42 -10.29
CA TYR A 96 5.21 14.61 -11.06
C TYR A 96 4.08 15.32 -10.28
N LEU A 97 4.21 15.47 -8.95
CA LEU A 97 3.20 16.07 -8.08
C LEU A 97 2.76 17.46 -8.55
N ALA A 98 3.69 18.34 -8.92
CA ALA A 98 3.40 19.73 -9.27
C ALA A 98 2.38 19.89 -10.43
N GLY A 99 2.27 18.88 -11.31
CA GLY A 99 1.32 18.89 -12.43
C GLY A 99 -0.09 18.38 -12.10
N THR A 100 -0.32 17.87 -10.89
CA THR A 100 -1.57 17.21 -10.50
C THR A 100 -2.66 18.21 -10.07
N LYS A 101 -3.93 17.80 -10.14
CA LYS A 101 -5.06 18.58 -9.59
C LYS A 101 -4.92 18.74 -8.07
N ALA A 102 -4.54 17.66 -7.38
CA ALA A 102 -4.30 17.68 -5.95
C ALA A 102 -3.28 18.74 -5.55
N ALA A 103 -2.15 18.86 -6.27
CA ALA A 103 -1.14 19.87 -5.95
C ALA A 103 -1.64 21.31 -6.11
N LYS A 104 -2.52 21.57 -7.08
CA LYS A 104 -3.11 22.89 -7.29
C LYS A 104 -4.10 23.26 -6.18
N GLN A 105 -4.79 22.28 -5.61
CA GLN A 105 -5.83 22.51 -4.59
C GLN A 105 -5.29 22.45 -3.16
N TRP A 106 -4.33 21.57 -2.89
CA TRP A 106 -3.86 21.23 -1.55
C TRP A 106 -2.38 21.56 -1.30
N GLY A 107 -1.68 22.09 -2.32
CA GLY A 107 -0.27 22.45 -2.26
C GLY A 107 0.65 21.45 -2.96
N ALA A 108 1.77 21.95 -3.50
CA ALA A 108 2.70 21.15 -4.30
C ALA A 108 3.80 20.44 -3.49
N LYS A 109 3.79 20.56 -2.16
CA LYS A 109 4.75 19.85 -1.30
C LYS A 109 4.26 18.45 -0.99
N LEU A 110 5.08 17.45 -1.31
CA LEU A 110 4.79 16.06 -0.98
C LEU A 110 5.01 15.81 0.51
N HIS A 111 4.01 15.23 1.18
CA HIS A 111 4.16 14.71 2.54
C HIS A 111 4.62 13.25 2.47
N SER A 112 5.68 12.93 3.22
CA SER A 112 6.21 11.57 3.35
C SER A 112 6.09 11.10 4.80
N PHE A 113 5.81 9.81 5.00
CA PHE A 113 5.55 9.23 6.31
C PHE A 113 6.45 8.02 6.54
N CYS A 114 7.08 7.98 7.71
CA CYS A 114 7.87 6.85 8.17
C CYS A 114 7.42 6.45 9.59
N VAL A 115 7.57 5.17 9.93
CA VAL A 115 7.25 4.65 11.26
C VAL A 115 8.35 3.71 11.71
N GLY A 116 8.71 3.78 12.99
CA GLY A 116 9.76 2.93 13.54
C GLY A 116 9.86 3.04 15.05
N LEU A 117 10.61 2.14 15.65
CA LEU A 117 11.07 2.33 17.02
C LEU A 117 12.08 3.48 17.06
N LYS A 118 12.22 4.13 18.22
CA LYS A 118 13.23 5.18 18.42
C LYS A 118 14.62 4.68 18.01
N GLY A 119 15.26 5.40 17.09
CA GLY A 119 16.58 5.06 16.56
C GLY A 119 16.59 3.93 15.52
N ALA A 120 15.44 3.51 15.00
CA ALA A 120 15.37 2.51 13.94
C ALA A 120 16.11 2.98 12.66
N PRO A 121 16.81 2.06 11.95
CA PRO A 121 17.54 2.38 10.73
C PRO A 121 16.63 2.96 9.64
N ASP A 122 15.39 2.50 9.54
CA ASP A 122 14.40 2.97 8.57
C ASP A 122 14.05 4.45 8.76
N LEU A 123 14.00 4.94 10.01
CA LEU A 123 13.77 6.37 10.28
C LEU A 123 14.94 7.21 9.74
N LYS A 124 16.17 6.74 9.95
CA LYS A 124 17.37 7.42 9.43
C LYS A 124 17.39 7.44 7.90
N ALA A 125 17.19 6.28 7.27
CA ALA A 125 17.19 6.17 5.81
C ALA A 125 16.03 6.95 5.18
N GLY A 126 14.84 6.90 5.78
CA GLY A 126 13.68 7.68 5.36
C GLY A 126 13.96 9.19 5.37
N ARG A 127 14.62 9.69 6.42
CA ARG A 127 15.04 11.08 6.53
C ARG A 127 16.01 11.50 5.43
N GLU A 128 17.04 10.70 5.17
CA GLU A 128 18.04 10.98 4.13
C GLU A 128 17.37 11.13 2.75
N VAL A 129 16.43 10.24 2.42
CA VAL A 129 15.67 10.31 1.17
C VAL A 129 14.71 11.50 1.17
N ALA A 130 14.06 11.79 2.30
CA ALA A 130 13.15 12.91 2.41
C ALA A 130 13.84 14.27 2.24
N GLU A 131 15.05 14.42 2.79
CA GLU A 131 15.92 15.58 2.62
C GLU A 131 16.34 15.74 1.15
N PHE A 132 16.79 14.65 0.52
CA PHE A 132 17.14 14.65 -0.90
C PHE A 132 15.97 15.06 -1.80
N LEU A 133 14.76 14.59 -1.50
CA LEU A 133 13.55 14.88 -2.28
C LEU A 133 12.84 16.18 -1.88
N GLY A 134 13.23 16.83 -0.78
CA GLY A 134 12.60 18.05 -0.27
C GLY A 134 11.15 17.85 0.19
N THR A 135 10.80 16.66 0.70
CA THR A 135 9.45 16.35 1.19
C THR A 135 9.19 16.92 2.58
N VAL A 136 7.93 17.18 2.92
CA VAL A 136 7.52 17.41 4.32
C VAL A 136 7.47 16.06 5.02
N HIS A 137 8.57 15.70 5.68
CA HIS A 137 8.75 14.40 6.30
C HIS A 137 8.10 14.33 7.68
N HIS A 138 7.36 13.26 7.93
CA HIS A 138 6.76 12.95 9.21
C HIS A 138 7.29 11.60 9.68
N GLU A 139 8.00 11.63 10.79
CA GLU A 139 8.48 10.43 11.46
C GLU A 139 7.60 10.13 12.65
N PHE A 140 7.10 8.90 12.71
CA PHE A 140 6.33 8.42 13.84
C PHE A 140 7.13 7.38 14.61
N GLU A 141 7.56 7.77 15.80
CA GLU A 141 8.10 6.82 16.76
C GLU A 141 6.96 6.13 17.50
N PHE A 142 7.03 4.81 17.63
CA PHE A 142 6.16 4.03 18.51
C PHE A 142 7.01 3.26 19.52
N THR A 143 6.40 2.92 20.66
CA THR A 143 7.02 2.08 21.68
C THR A 143 6.66 0.61 21.48
N ILE A 144 7.42 -0.28 22.10
CA ILE A 144 7.07 -1.72 22.11
C ILE A 144 5.67 -1.93 22.70
N GLN A 145 5.32 -1.17 23.74
CA GLN A 145 4.01 -1.27 24.37
C GLN A 145 2.88 -0.84 23.42
N ASP A 146 3.05 0.24 22.65
CA ASP A 146 2.07 0.64 21.62
C ASP A 146 1.85 -0.50 20.60
N GLY A 147 2.93 -1.23 20.27
CA GLY A 147 2.86 -2.39 19.39
C GLY A 147 2.08 -3.54 20.00
N ILE A 148 2.35 -3.88 21.27
CA ILE A 148 1.67 -4.96 22.01
C ILE A 148 0.18 -4.65 22.17
N ASP A 149 -0.15 -3.42 22.59
CA ASP A 149 -1.53 -2.98 22.82
C ASP A 149 -2.36 -2.98 21.52
N ALA A 150 -1.70 -2.82 20.36
CA ALA A 150 -2.35 -2.84 19.05
C ALA A 150 -2.55 -4.23 18.45
N ILE A 151 -2.00 -5.31 19.04
CA ILE A 151 -2.03 -6.65 18.41
C ILE A 151 -3.46 -7.13 18.15
N GLU A 152 -4.36 -6.94 19.12
CA GLU A 152 -5.75 -7.36 19.00
C GLU A 152 -6.45 -6.65 17.83
N ASP A 153 -6.34 -5.33 17.75
CA ASP A 153 -6.87 -4.52 16.65
C ASP A 153 -6.26 -4.94 15.30
N VAL A 154 -4.96 -5.23 15.27
CA VAL A 154 -4.26 -5.64 14.04
C VAL A 154 -4.78 -6.99 13.55
N ILE A 155 -4.95 -7.97 14.45
CA ILE A 155 -5.53 -9.28 14.10
C ILE A 155 -6.97 -9.08 13.62
N TYR A 156 -7.75 -8.26 14.31
CA TYR A 156 -9.12 -7.95 13.91
C TYR A 156 -9.20 -7.34 12.51
N HIS A 157 -8.35 -6.35 12.21
CA HIS A 157 -8.36 -5.67 10.91
C HIS A 157 -7.77 -6.50 9.77
N THR A 158 -6.75 -7.32 10.04
CA THR A 158 -6.08 -8.16 9.02
C THR A 158 -6.72 -9.52 8.83
N GLU A 159 -7.53 -9.97 9.79
CA GLU A 159 -8.27 -11.25 9.77
C GLU A 159 -7.36 -12.47 9.56
N THR A 160 -6.12 -12.39 10.07
CA THR A 160 -5.13 -13.45 9.97
C THR A 160 -4.39 -13.67 11.28
N TYR A 161 -3.87 -14.88 11.45
CA TYR A 161 -2.98 -15.27 12.54
C TYR A 161 -1.54 -15.50 12.06
N ASP A 162 -1.25 -15.20 10.78
CA ASP A 162 0.10 -15.35 10.23
C ASP A 162 1.08 -14.39 10.93
N VAL A 163 2.11 -14.97 11.55
CA VAL A 163 3.07 -14.25 12.39
C VAL A 163 3.80 -13.18 11.60
N THR A 164 4.17 -13.46 10.35
CA THR A 164 4.92 -12.52 9.51
C THR A 164 4.07 -11.31 9.17
N THR A 165 2.81 -11.54 8.79
CA THR A 165 1.83 -10.51 8.45
C THR A 165 1.52 -9.64 9.65
N ILE A 166 1.24 -10.22 10.82
CA ILE A 166 0.94 -9.44 12.03
C ILE A 166 2.14 -8.57 12.43
N ARG A 167 3.37 -9.11 12.42
CA ARG A 167 4.57 -8.32 12.73
C ARG A 167 4.77 -7.13 11.80
N ALA A 168 4.51 -7.29 10.50
CA ALA A 168 4.63 -6.21 9.53
C ALA A 168 3.45 -5.22 9.58
N ALA A 169 2.25 -5.71 9.88
CA ALA A 169 1.03 -4.91 9.91
C ALA A 169 0.91 -4.00 11.14
N THR A 170 1.45 -4.39 12.30
CA THR A 170 1.40 -3.57 13.52
C THR A 170 1.96 -2.14 13.34
N PRO A 171 3.20 -1.94 12.86
CA PRO A 171 3.70 -0.58 12.64
C PRO A 171 2.90 0.17 11.56
N MET A 172 2.45 -0.54 10.51
CA MET A 172 1.61 0.04 9.45
C MET A 172 0.25 0.52 9.96
N PHE A 173 -0.37 -0.24 10.87
CA PHE A 173 -1.63 0.11 11.52
C PHE A 173 -1.49 1.37 12.37
N LEU A 174 -0.45 1.42 13.22
CA LEU A 174 -0.14 2.60 14.05
C LEU A 174 0.12 3.84 13.20
N MET A 175 0.90 3.69 12.12
CA MET A 175 1.17 4.75 11.18
C MET A 175 -0.09 5.25 10.47
N SER A 176 -0.95 4.34 10.00
CA SER A 176 -2.21 4.68 9.32
C SER A 176 -3.12 5.55 10.20
N ARG A 177 -3.24 5.22 11.49
CA ARG A 177 -4.00 6.04 12.46
C ARG A 177 -3.46 7.48 12.55
N LYS A 178 -2.13 7.65 12.58
CA LYS A 178 -1.49 8.97 12.61
C LYS A 178 -1.67 9.73 11.30
N ILE A 179 -1.45 9.08 10.16
CA ILE A 179 -1.67 9.66 8.82
C ILE A 179 -3.10 10.18 8.71
N LYS A 180 -4.09 9.39 9.14
CA LYS A 180 -5.50 9.79 9.08
C LYS A 180 -5.78 11.05 9.92
N SER A 181 -5.17 11.16 11.11
CA SER A 181 -5.30 12.34 11.97
C SER A 181 -4.70 13.63 11.37
N SER A 182 -3.76 13.50 10.43
CA SER A 182 -3.19 14.64 9.68
C SER A 182 -4.07 15.15 8.53
N GLY A 183 -5.21 14.50 8.27
CA GLY A 183 -6.13 14.85 7.19
C GLY A 183 -5.78 14.22 5.83
N VAL A 184 -4.65 13.51 5.73
CA VAL A 184 -4.31 12.69 4.56
C VAL A 184 -5.28 11.52 4.45
N LYS A 185 -5.85 11.34 3.25
CA LYS A 185 -6.87 10.30 2.98
C LYS A 185 -6.35 9.16 2.12
N TRP A 186 -5.19 9.34 1.50
CA TRP A 186 -4.59 8.37 0.60
C TRP A 186 -3.07 8.41 0.70
N VAL A 187 -2.46 7.25 0.65
CA VAL A 187 -1.00 7.12 0.54
C VAL A 187 -0.65 6.15 -0.57
N ILE A 188 0.47 6.41 -1.22
CA ILE A 188 1.11 5.47 -2.14
C ILE A 188 2.29 4.79 -1.44
N SER A 189 2.46 3.51 -1.72
CA SER A 189 3.57 2.66 -1.29
C SER A 189 4.09 1.86 -2.46
#